data_AF-P74161-F1
#
_entry.id   AF-P74161-F1
#
_cell.length_a   1.000
_cell.length_b   1.000
_cell.length_c   1.000
_cell.angle_alpha   90.00
_cell.angle_beta   90.00
_cell.angle_gamma   90.00
#
_symmetry.space_group_name_H-M   'P 1'
#
loop_
_entity.id
_entity.type
_entity.pdbx_description
1 polymer ?
#
loop_
_entity_poly.entity_id
_entity_poly.type
_entity_poly.pdbx_seq_one_letter_code
_entity_poly.pdbx_strand_id
1 'polypeptide(L)'
;MANLETYVRMAEDELTEYSSEARKIEKIRRKMALSLNYKQQQELKAEVLEIMPQGFLPRLVEDNRQTAALPFWGIAGLGLLFGISLQQPLDFLAPAIALPIAVKIQQWGWKLQAKRLLLKTIDELEQRIKNPEQSAG
;
A
#
# COMPACT_ATOMS: atom_id res chain seq x y z
N MET A 1 -17.15 7.97 13.95
CA MET A 1 -17.02 7.41 12.59
C MET A 1 -15.73 6.61 12.56
N ALA A 2 -15.72 5.41 11.98
CA ALA A 2 -14.47 4.71 11.72
C ALA A 2 -13.65 5.59 10.75
N ASN A 3 -12.46 6.01 11.13
CA ASN A 3 -11.62 6.82 10.24
C ASN A 3 -10.78 5.87 9.38
N LEU A 4 -11.16 5.72 8.11
CA LEU A 4 -10.44 4.94 7.12
C LEU A 4 -8.93 5.21 7.15
N GLU A 5 -8.51 6.47 7.23
CA GLU A 5 -7.10 6.84 7.22
C GLU A 5 -6.33 6.25 8.41
N THR A 6 -6.99 6.17 9.58
CA THR A 6 -6.41 5.52 10.77
C THR A 6 -6.18 4.03 10.56
N TYR A 7 -7.13 3.33 9.94
CA TYR A 7 -6.99 1.90 9.66
C TYR A 7 -6.02 1.59 8.52
N VAL A 8 -5.95 2.46 7.50
CA VAL A 8 -4.93 2.35 6.44
C VAL A 8 -3.54 2.55 7.03
N ARG A 9 -3.34 3.58 7.85
CA ARG A 9 -2.05 3.83 8.53
C ARG A 9 -1.65 2.68 9.44
N MET A 10 -2.60 2.14 10.20
CA MET A 10 -2.36 0.93 11.00
C MET A 10 -1.90 -0.24 10.12
N ALA A 11 -2.51 -0.45 8.96
CA ALA A 11 -2.08 -1.49 8.03
C ALA A 11 -0.70 -1.21 7.42
N GLU A 12 -0.35 0.06 7.17
CA GLU A 12 0.99 0.46 6.72
C GLU A 12 2.06 0.12 7.77
N ASP A 13 1.80 0.38 9.05
CA ASP A 13 2.71 0.05 10.15
C ASP A 13 2.98 -1.47 10.17
N GLU A 14 1.92 -2.27 10.09
CA GLU A 14 1.99 -3.74 10.14
C GLU A 14 2.71 -4.33 8.91
N LEU A 15 2.66 -3.66 7.75
CA LEU A 15 3.45 -4.05 6.58
C LEU A 15 4.96 -4.02 6.85
N THR A 16 5.42 -3.10 7.72
CA THR A 16 6.83 -2.96 8.09
C THR A 16 7.22 -3.78 9.31
N GLU A 17 6.29 -3.98 10.26
CA GLU A 17 6.57 -4.65 11.53
C GLU A 17 6.71 -6.18 11.38
N TYR A 18 5.84 -6.80 10.58
CA TYR A 18 5.83 -8.26 10.40
C TYR A 18 6.23 -8.67 8.99
N SER A 19 6.86 -9.84 8.86
CA SER A 19 7.18 -10.42 7.54
C SER A 19 6.02 -11.23 6.98
N SER A 20 5.41 -12.08 7.81
CA SER A 20 4.33 -12.97 7.39
C SER A 20 2.98 -12.27 7.32
N GLU A 21 2.25 -12.47 6.23
CA GLU A 21 0.91 -11.91 6.02
C GLU A 21 -0.09 -12.33 7.11
N ALA A 22 -0.10 -13.60 7.51
CA ALA A 22 -1.00 -14.11 8.55
C ALA A 22 -0.84 -13.35 9.89
N ARG A 23 0.39 -13.01 10.28
CA ARG A 23 0.62 -12.21 11.51
C ARG A 23 0.11 -10.78 11.36
N LYS A 24 0.30 -10.16 10.20
CA LYS A 24 -0.22 -8.80 9.91
C LYS A 24 -1.74 -8.76 10.04
N ILE A 25 -2.40 -9.70 9.35
CA ILE A 25 -3.85 -9.83 9.37
C ILE A 25 -4.34 -10.04 10.81
N GLU A 26 -3.73 -10.98 11.54
CA GLU A 26 -4.12 -11.28 12.93
C GLU A 26 -4.03 -10.06 13.86
N LYS A 27 -3.00 -9.23 13.71
CA LYS A 27 -2.80 -8.03 14.54
C LYS A 27 -3.83 -6.95 14.25
N ILE A 28 -4.06 -6.65 12.98
CA ILE A 28 -5.08 -5.68 12.55
C ILE A 28 -6.47 -6.19 12.96
N ARG A 29 -6.73 -7.48 12.77
CA ARG A 29 -7.99 -8.15 13.12
C ARG A 29 -8.38 -7.93 14.57
N ARG A 30 -7.45 -8.19 15.51
CA ARG A 30 -7.71 -7.98 16.95
C ARG A 30 -8.06 -6.53 17.26
N LYS A 31 -7.31 -5.58 16.68
CA LYS A 31 -7.56 -4.14 16.88
C LYS A 31 -8.93 -3.72 16.33
N MET A 32 -9.30 -4.20 15.14
CA MET A 32 -10.61 -3.94 14.53
C MET A 32 -11.75 -4.59 15.30
N ALA A 33 -11.63 -5.84 15.72
CA ALA A 33 -12.68 -6.56 16.44
C ALA A 33 -13.05 -5.89 17.78
N LEU A 34 -12.08 -5.23 18.42
CA LEU A 34 -12.31 -4.48 19.66
C LEU A 34 -12.89 -3.08 19.41
N SER A 35 -12.66 -2.51 18.22
CA SER A 35 -12.93 -1.10 17.93
C SER A 35 -14.15 -0.88 17.02
N LEU A 36 -14.55 -1.89 16.24
CA LEU A 36 -15.59 -1.80 15.22
C LEU A 36 -16.64 -2.91 15.36
N ASN A 37 -17.91 -2.53 15.29
CA ASN A 37 -19.01 -3.48 15.12
C ASN A 37 -19.12 -3.96 13.66
N TYR A 38 -19.93 -4.99 13.42
CA TYR A 38 -20.10 -5.59 12.09
C TYR A 38 -20.52 -4.58 11.01
N LYS A 39 -21.46 -3.68 11.32
CA LYS A 39 -21.92 -2.67 10.36
C LYS A 39 -20.80 -1.71 9.97
N GLN A 40 -20.00 -1.27 10.94
CA GLN A 40 -18.85 -0.40 10.69
C GLN A 40 -17.74 -1.09 9.88
N GLN A 41 -17.57 -2.40 10.05
CA GLN A 41 -16.64 -3.18 9.22
C GLN A 41 -17.09 -3.21 7.76
N GLN A 42 -18.40 -3.38 7.50
CA GLN A 42 -18.98 -3.31 6.14
C GLN A 42 -18.83 -1.92 5.52
N GLU A 43 -19.11 -0.87 6.29
CA GLU A 43 -18.95 0.52 5.85
C GLU A 43 -17.48 0.80 5.47
N LEU A 44 -16.53 0.41 6.33
CA LEU A 44 -15.09 0.56 6.07
C LEU A 44 -14.66 -0.22 4.82
N LYS A 45 -15.14 -1.45 4.63
CA LYS A 45 -14.86 -2.26 3.45
C LYS A 45 -15.34 -1.58 2.17
N ALA A 46 -16.57 -1.08 2.18
CA ALA A 46 -17.15 -0.37 1.04
C ALA A 46 -16.33 0.89 0.70
N GLU A 47 -15.95 1.67 1.71
CA GLU A 47 -15.13 2.87 1.55
C GLU A 47 -13.75 2.55 0.96
N VAL A 48 -13.08 1.49 1.44
CA VAL A 48 -11.79 1.05 0.88
C VAL A 48 -11.94 0.60 -0.58
N LEU A 49 -13.00 -0.15 -0.90
CA LEU A 49 -13.26 -0.62 -2.27
C LEU A 49 -13.56 0.52 -3.24
N GLU A 50 -14.27 1.56 -2.81
CA GLU A 50 -14.60 2.73 -3.62
C GLU A 50 -13.34 3.51 -4.03
N ILE A 51 -12.38 3.66 -3.11
CA ILE A 51 -11.13 4.40 -3.35
C ILE A 51 -10.00 3.52 -3.89
N MET A 52 -10.23 2.22 -4.09
CA MET A 52 -9.23 1.31 -4.63
C MET A 52 -9.11 1.55 -6.14
N PRO A 53 -7.95 2.02 -6.63
CA PRO A 53 -7.78 2.25 -8.05
C PRO A 53 -7.79 0.93 -8.82
N GLN A 54 -8.43 0.94 -9.98
CA GLN A 54 -8.60 -0.23 -10.84
C GLN A 54 -7.71 -0.14 -12.10
N GLY A 55 -7.45 -1.27 -12.73
CA GLY A 55 -6.69 -1.36 -13.98
C GLY A 55 -5.27 -1.87 -13.82
N PHE A 56 -4.49 -1.82 -14.92
CA PHE A 56 -3.16 -2.42 -14.99
C PHE A 56 -2.11 -1.67 -14.17
N LEU A 57 -2.05 -0.34 -14.28
CA LEU A 57 -1.01 0.46 -13.61
C LEU A 57 -1.06 0.36 -12.08
N PRO A 58 -2.23 0.52 -11.42
CA PRO A 58 -2.28 0.38 -9.97
C PRO A 58 -1.89 -1.02 -9.49
N ARG A 59 -2.28 -2.06 -10.23
CA ARG A 59 -1.88 -3.45 -9.94
C ARG A 59 -0.38 -3.66 -10.09
N LEU A 60 0.22 -3.12 -11.15
CA LEU A 60 1.68 -3.16 -11.33
C LEU A 60 2.41 -2.44 -10.19
N VAL A 61 1.91 -1.29 -9.75
CA VAL A 61 2.50 -0.52 -8.64
C VAL A 61 2.33 -1.23 -7.30
N GLU A 62 1.18 -1.85 -7.06
CA GLU A 62 0.90 -2.64 -5.87
C GLU A 62 1.78 -3.90 -5.80
N ASP A 63 1.81 -4.69 -6.87
CA ASP A 63 2.52 -5.97 -6.91
C ASP A 63 4.04 -5.78 -7.05
N ASN A 64 4.46 -4.77 -7.82
CA ASN A 64 5.86 -4.58 -8.22
C ASN A 64 6.29 -3.10 -8.18
N ARG A 65 6.12 -2.45 -7.01
CA ARG A 65 6.50 -1.03 -6.79
C ARG A 65 7.90 -0.66 -7.26
N GLN A 66 8.88 -1.57 -7.11
CA GLN A 66 10.26 -1.34 -7.53
C GLN A 66 10.36 -1.25 -9.05
N THR A 67 9.72 -2.19 -9.77
CA THR A 67 9.66 -2.20 -11.24
C THR A 67 8.96 -0.96 -11.79
N ALA A 68 7.85 -0.53 -11.17
CA ALA A 68 7.13 0.66 -11.59
C ALA A 68 7.95 1.96 -11.40
N ALA A 69 8.79 2.03 -10.37
CA ALA A 69 9.66 3.18 -10.12
C ALA A 69 10.97 3.15 -10.93
N LEU A 70 11.36 1.98 -11.46
CA LEU A 70 12.66 1.73 -12.08
C LEU A 70 12.98 2.65 -13.27
N PRO A 71 12.03 2.96 -14.18
CA PRO A 71 12.29 3.92 -15.27
C PRO A 71 12.70 5.30 -14.75
N PHE A 72 12.10 5.75 -13.65
CA PHE A 72 12.39 7.06 -13.06
C PHE A 72 13.74 7.08 -12.33
N TRP A 73 14.10 5.98 -11.65
CA TRP A 73 15.46 5.79 -11.14
C TRP A 73 16.49 5.81 -12.27
N GLY A 74 16.19 5.19 -13.40
CA GLY A 74 17.04 5.21 -14.60
C GLY A 74 17.23 6.61 -15.17
N ILE A 75 16.14 7.38 -15.33
CA ILE A 75 16.20 8.77 -15.80
C ILE A 75 17.00 9.64 -14.84
N ALA A 76 16.79 9.47 -13.53
CA ALA A 76 17.55 10.20 -12.53
C ALA A 76 19.04 9.86 -12.56
N GLY A 77 19.40 8.58 -12.61
CA GLY A 77 20.79 8.13 -12.68
C GLY A 77 21.50 8.62 -13.94
N LEU A 78 20.86 8.48 -15.11
CA LEU A 78 21.42 8.96 -16.37
C LEU A 78 21.54 10.49 -16.42
N GLY A 79 20.53 11.23 -15.93
CA GLY A 79 20.57 12.68 -15.89
C GLY A 79 21.68 13.22 -14.97
N LEU A 80 21.93 12.57 -13.83
CA LEU A 80 23.08 12.90 -12.98
C LEU A 80 24.41 12.59 -13.69
N LEU A 81 24.53 11.43 -14.35
CA LEU A 81 25.73 11.06 -15.09
C LEU A 81 26.03 12.04 -16.22
N PHE A 82 25.04 12.42 -17.03
CA PHE A 82 25.22 13.38 -18.12
C PHE A 82 25.50 14.79 -17.59
N GLY A 83 24.76 15.26 -16.58
CA GLY A 83 24.99 16.58 -16.00
C GLY A 83 26.40 16.76 -15.44
N ILE A 84 26.95 15.72 -14.79
CA ILE A 84 28.33 15.73 -14.30
C ILE A 84 29.32 15.56 -15.45
N SER A 85 29.11 14.57 -16.33
CA SER A 85 30.08 14.20 -17.37
C SER A 85 30.20 15.22 -18.50
N LEU A 86 29.10 15.90 -18.86
CA LEU A 86 29.06 16.86 -19.97
C LEU A 86 29.07 18.31 -19.47
N GLN A 87 29.12 18.53 -18.14
CA GLN A 87 29.02 19.84 -17.51
C GLN A 87 27.80 20.65 -17.99
N GLN A 88 26.71 19.96 -18.33
CA GLN A 88 25.47 20.57 -18.79
C GLN A 88 24.52 20.72 -17.61
N PRO A 89 24.39 21.93 -17.01
CA PRO A 89 23.59 22.12 -15.81
C PRO A 89 22.08 21.88 -16.04
N LEU A 90 21.62 21.97 -17.29
CA LEU A 90 20.24 21.65 -17.69
C LEU A 90 19.89 20.17 -17.45
N ASP A 91 20.87 19.27 -17.54
CA ASP A 91 20.64 17.83 -17.34
C ASP A 91 20.30 17.49 -15.87
N PHE A 92 20.54 18.41 -14.92
CA PHE A 92 20.08 18.26 -13.53
C PHE A 92 18.56 18.44 -13.36
N LEU A 93 17.85 18.96 -14.38
CA LEU A 93 16.39 19.02 -14.35
C LEU A 93 15.75 17.61 -14.41
N ALA A 94 16.34 16.71 -15.17
CA ALA A 94 15.88 15.33 -15.28
C ALA A 94 15.86 14.59 -13.92
N PRO A 95 16.96 14.53 -13.13
CA PRO A 95 16.94 13.92 -11.81
C PRO A 95 16.09 14.72 -10.80
N ALA A 96 16.04 16.04 -10.90
CA ALA A 96 15.21 16.86 -10.02
C ALA A 96 13.72 16.52 -10.12
N ILE A 97 13.25 16.10 -11.30
CA ILE A 97 11.86 15.67 -11.51
C ILE A 97 11.69 14.16 -11.29
N ALA A 98 12.60 13.35 -11.82
CA ALA A 98 12.45 11.89 -11.82
C ALA A 98 12.55 11.28 -10.41
N LEU A 99 13.42 11.81 -9.54
CA LEU A 99 13.57 11.31 -8.16
C LEU A 99 12.27 11.47 -7.34
N PRO A 100 11.63 12.65 -7.27
CA PRO A 100 10.33 12.80 -6.62
C PRO A 100 9.28 11.83 -7.15
N ILE A 101 9.22 11.62 -8.47
CA ILE A 101 8.24 10.70 -9.06
C ILE A 101 8.51 9.26 -8.63
N ALA A 102 9.77 8.80 -8.67
CA ALA A 102 10.15 7.47 -8.21
C ALA A 102 9.73 7.22 -6.76
N VAL A 103 9.99 8.18 -5.87
CA VAL A 103 9.59 8.11 -4.46
C VAL A 103 8.07 8.08 -4.31
N LYS A 104 7.33 8.90 -5.06
CA LYS A 104 5.87 8.93 -5.00
C LYS A 104 5.24 7.61 -5.46
N ILE A 105 5.79 6.98 -6.50
CA ILE A 105 5.34 5.66 -6.95
C ILE A 105 5.54 4.60 -5.86
N GLN A 106 6.70 4.63 -5.19
CA GLN A 106 6.97 3.70 -4.10
C GLN A 106 6.03 3.91 -2.91
N GLN A 107 5.80 5.16 -2.51
CA GLN A 107 4.83 5.51 -1.45
C GLN A 107 3.42 5.07 -1.83
N TRP A 108 3.03 5.27 -3.08
CA TRP A 108 1.72 4.85 -3.58
C TRP A 108 1.56 3.34 -3.53
N GLY A 109 2.55 2.56 -3.99
CA GLY A 109 2.52 1.10 -3.88
C GLY A 109 2.39 0.61 -2.45
N TRP A 110 3.07 1.25 -1.50
CA TRP A 110 2.93 0.92 -0.07
C TRP A 110 1.50 1.13 0.45
N LYS A 111 0.88 2.26 0.09
CA LYS A 111 -0.51 2.57 0.41
C LYS A 111 -1.50 1.58 -0.19
N LEU A 112 -1.27 1.13 -1.42
CA LEU A 112 -2.11 0.13 -2.08
C LEU A 112 -2.03 -1.22 -1.36
N GLN A 113 -0.82 -1.66 -1.02
CA GLN A 113 -0.64 -2.89 -0.25
C GLN A 113 -1.33 -2.80 1.12
N ALA A 114 -1.27 -1.66 1.79
CA ALA A 114 -1.92 -1.47 3.09
C ALA A 114 -3.45 -1.55 2.99
N LYS A 115 -4.03 -0.89 1.98
CA LYS A 115 -5.47 -0.98 1.68
C LYS A 115 -5.90 -2.43 1.36
N ARG A 116 -5.11 -3.15 0.57
CA ARG A 116 -5.38 -4.57 0.27
C ARG A 116 -5.30 -5.44 1.52
N LEU A 117 -4.28 -5.25 2.35
CA LEU A 117 -4.14 -5.97 3.62
C LEU A 117 -5.35 -5.72 4.54
N LEU A 118 -5.81 -4.47 4.62
CA LEU A 118 -7.01 -4.11 5.37
C LEU A 118 -8.26 -4.83 4.83
N LEU A 119 -8.48 -4.83 3.50
CA LEU A 119 -9.58 -5.57 2.87
C LEU A 119 -9.55 -7.06 3.22
N LYS A 120 -8.41 -7.72 3.06
CA LYS A 120 -8.23 -9.13 3.42
C LYS A 120 -8.55 -9.40 4.89
N THR A 121 -8.19 -8.48 5.77
CA THR A 121 -8.46 -8.60 7.20
C THR A 121 -9.95 -8.50 7.51
N ILE A 122 -10.67 -7.58 6.84
CA ILE A 122 -12.12 -7.47 6.98
C ILE A 122 -12.81 -8.72 6.41
N ASP A 123 -12.34 -9.24 5.27
CA ASP A 123 -12.85 -10.48 4.69
C ASP A 123 -12.66 -11.68 5.63
N GLU A 124 -11.51 -11.80 6.31
CA GLU A 124 -11.29 -12.88 7.29
C GLU A 124 -12.23 -12.72 8.51
N LEU A 125 -12.45 -11.50 9.01
CA LEU A 125 -13.43 -11.26 10.08
C LEU A 125 -14.83 -11.72 9.68
N GLU A 126 -15.28 -11.36 8.48
CA GLU A 126 -16.58 -11.78 7.96
C GLU A 126 -16.69 -13.29 7.81
N GLN A 127 -15.64 -13.95 7.32
CA GLN A 127 -15.61 -15.40 7.16
C GLN A 127 -15.72 -16.11 8.51
N ARG A 128 -15.05 -15.62 9.55
CA ARG A 128 -15.13 -16.21 10.90
C ARG A 128 -16.50 -16.01 11.55
N ILE A 129 -17.16 -14.87 11.30
CA ILE A 129 -18.53 -14.63 11.76
C ILE A 129 -19.50 -15.59 11.07
N LYS A 130 -19.30 -15.85 9.77
CA LYS A 130 -20.13 -16.80 9.01
C LYS A 130 -19.85 -18.26 9.38
N ASN A 131 -18.58 -18.61 9.63
CA ASN A 131 -18.11 -19.98 9.91
C ASN A 131 -17.33 -20.04 11.24
N PRO A 132 -18.01 -19.98 12.40
CA PRO A 132 -17.34 -19.98 13.71
C PRO A 132 -16.54 -21.26 14.01
N GLU A 133 -16.89 -22.41 13.40
CA GLU A 133 -16.25 -23.71 13.69
C GLU A 133 -14.89 -23.93 12.99
N GLN A 134 -14.57 -23.20 11.92
CA GLN A 134 -13.30 -23.34 11.18
C GLN A 134 -12.12 -22.57 11.83
N SER A 135 -12.37 -21.85 12.94
CA SER A 135 -11.42 -20.91 13.56
C SER A 135 -10.50 -21.49 14.62
N ALA A 136 -10.64 -22.78 14.97
CA ALA A 136 -9.94 -23.44 16.08
C ALA A 136 -8.80 -24.39 15.64
N GLY A 137 -8.42 -24.38 14.35
CA GLY A 137 -7.32 -25.18 13.80
C GLY A 137 -6.03 -24.40 13.63
#